data_AF-A0A535ZC31-F1
#
_entry.id   AF-A0A535ZC31-F1
#
_cell.length_a   1.000
_cell.length_b   1.000
_cell.length_c   1.000
_cell.angle_alpha   90.00
_cell.angle_beta   90.00
_cell.angle_gamma   90.00
#
_symmetry.space_group_name_H-M   'P 1'
#
loop_
_entity.id
_entity.type
_entity.pdbx_description
1 polymer ?
#
loop_
_entity_poly.entity_id
_entity_poly.type
_entity_poly.pdbx_seq_one_letter_code
_entity_poly.pdbx_strand_id
1 'polypeptide(L)'
;MVSVSGTLDKVGGAALRTALEPLARRMGKDDHRLFPRRLADALVDLSMHSLDKGKPSSRPNLQVTTSLETLLGLAGAPAAEMEFSLPISAKAVERLACDCSVTRILLGSDS
;
A
#
# COMPACT_ATOMS: atom_id res chain seq x y z
N MET A 1 4.56 -10.57 4.01
CA MET A 1 4.19 -10.44 2.59
C MET A 1 2.74 -10.88 2.46
N VAL A 2 1.95 -10.17 1.64
CA VAL A 2 0.56 -10.53 1.33
C VAL A 2 0.50 -11.04 -0.11
N SER A 3 -0.31 -12.07 -0.36
CA SER A 3 -0.53 -12.63 -1.70
C SER A 3 -1.99 -12.43 -2.10
N VAL A 4 -2.20 -11.98 -3.33
CA VAL A 4 -3.53 -11.83 -3.94
C VAL A 4 -3.60 -12.80 -5.12
N SER A 5 -4.65 -13.63 -5.16
CA SER A 5 -4.84 -14.64 -6.21
C SER A 5 -6.26 -14.63 -6.75
N GLY A 6 -6.42 -14.84 -8.06
CA GLY A 6 -7.69 -14.93 -8.76
C GLY A 6 -7.48 -15.34 -10.21
N THR A 7 -8.57 -15.61 -10.93
CA THR A 7 -8.54 -15.87 -12.38
C THR A 7 -9.23 -14.72 -13.11
N LEU A 8 -8.68 -14.33 -14.26
CA LEU A 8 -9.25 -13.32 -15.14
C LEU A 8 -9.73 -14.00 -16.41
N ASP A 9 -10.80 -13.47 -16.98
CA ASP A 9 -11.20 -13.83 -18.33
C ASP A 9 -10.19 -13.28 -19.36
N LYS A 10 -10.38 -13.63 -20.64
CA LYS A 10 -9.44 -13.23 -21.70
C LYS A 10 -9.33 -11.72 -21.84
N VAL A 11 -10.46 -11.01 -21.75
CA VAL A 11 -10.51 -9.55 -21.91
C VAL A 11 -9.91 -8.87 -20.68
N GLY A 12 -10.29 -9.27 -19.48
CA GLY A 12 -9.73 -8.74 -18.24
C GLY A 12 -8.23 -9.01 -18.10
N GLY A 13 -7.77 -10.20 -18.50
CA GLY A 13 -6.36 -10.55 -18.54
C GLY A 13 -5.56 -9.66 -19.50
N ALA A 14 -6.07 -9.45 -20.71
CA ALA A 14 -5.44 -8.58 -21.71
C ALA A 14 -5.40 -7.11 -21.25
N ALA A 15 -6.49 -6.61 -20.67
CA ALA A 15 -6.58 -5.27 -20.14
C ALA A 15 -5.57 -5.05 -18.99
N LEU A 16 -5.51 -5.97 -18.04
CA LEU A 16 -4.58 -5.89 -16.92
C LEU A 16 -3.12 -5.96 -17.39
N ARG A 17 -2.79 -6.87 -18.32
CA ARG A 17 -1.44 -6.95 -18.93
C ARG A 17 -1.05 -5.63 -19.58
N THR A 18 -1.93 -5.06 -20.40
CA THR A 18 -1.70 -3.80 -21.09
C THR A 18 -1.41 -2.66 -20.12
N ALA A 19 -2.10 -2.62 -18.97
CA ALA A 19 -1.88 -1.61 -17.95
C ALA A 19 -0.56 -1.81 -17.16
N LEU A 20 -0.21 -3.06 -16.83
CA LEU A 20 0.94 -3.36 -15.97
C LEU A 20 2.29 -3.42 -16.69
N GLU A 21 2.33 -3.86 -17.95
CA GLU A 21 3.59 -4.05 -18.68
C GLU A 21 4.46 -2.78 -18.82
N PRO A 22 3.89 -1.58 -19.07
CA PRO A 22 4.66 -0.34 -19.10
C PRO A 22 5.32 -0.02 -17.76
N LEU A 23 4.63 -0.31 -16.64
CA LEU A 23 5.09 -0.05 -15.27
C LEU A 23 6.10 -1.10 -14.80
N ALA A 24 5.96 -2.34 -15.25
CA ALA A 24 6.81 -3.44 -14.83
C ALA A 24 8.16 -3.50 -15.58
N ARG A 25 8.59 -2.44 -16.26
CA ARG A 25 9.88 -2.38 -16.97
C ARG A 25 11.05 -2.38 -15.99
N ARG A 26 12.24 -2.74 -16.47
CA ARG A 26 13.45 -2.68 -15.65
C ARG A 26 13.82 -1.22 -15.42
N MET A 27 14.10 -0.88 -14.17
CA MET A 27 14.54 0.45 -13.77
C MET A 27 16.05 0.55 -13.89
N GLY A 28 16.54 0.64 -15.13
CA GLY A 28 17.97 0.72 -15.44
C GLY A 28 18.68 -0.64 -15.43
N LYS A 29 20.01 -0.58 -15.61
CA LYS A 29 20.88 -1.76 -15.78
C LYS A 29 21.04 -2.60 -14.51
N ASP A 30 20.85 -1.99 -13.34
CA ASP A 30 21.05 -2.60 -12.03
C ASP A 30 19.73 -3.14 -11.42
N ASP A 31 18.62 -3.11 -12.18
CA ASP A 31 17.36 -3.72 -11.74
C ASP A 31 17.37 -5.24 -11.93
N HIS A 32 17.78 -5.93 -10.86
CA HIS A 32 17.85 -7.39 -10.80
C HIS A 32 16.51 -8.06 -10.41
N ARG A 33 15.41 -7.29 -10.27
CA ARG A 33 14.11 -7.88 -9.90
C ARG A 33 13.59 -8.77 -11.02
N LEU A 34 13.16 -9.97 -10.64
CA LEU A 34 12.49 -10.90 -11.55
C LEU A 34 11.19 -10.30 -12.10
N PHE A 35 10.79 -10.73 -13.29
CA PHE A 35 9.59 -10.21 -13.95
C PHE A 35 8.32 -10.35 -13.08
N PRO A 36 8.03 -11.48 -12.41
CA PRO A 36 6.87 -11.58 -11.52
C PRO A 36 6.91 -10.56 -10.37
N ARG A 37 8.11 -10.25 -9.85
CA ARG A 37 8.26 -9.22 -8.80
C ARG A 37 7.95 -7.83 -9.34
N ARG A 38 8.45 -7.49 -10.53
CA ARG A 38 8.13 -6.21 -11.20
C ARG A 38 6.64 -6.09 -11.54
N LEU A 39 5.97 -7.18 -11.88
CA LEU A 39 4.52 -7.19 -12.08
C LEU A 39 3.74 -6.91 -10.80
N ALA A 40 4.16 -7.51 -9.69
CA ALA A 40 3.55 -7.26 -8.39
C ALA A 40 3.76 -5.80 -7.96
N ASP A 41 4.97 -5.26 -8.13
CA ASP A 41 5.26 -3.85 -7.85
C ASP A 41 4.41 -2.93 -8.75
N ALA A 42 4.31 -3.23 -10.06
CA ALA A 42 3.47 -2.47 -11.00
C ALA A 42 1.97 -2.49 -10.65
N LEU A 43 1.46 -3.61 -10.12
CA LEU A 43 0.08 -3.69 -9.67
C LEU A 43 -0.16 -2.78 -8.46
N VAL A 44 0.78 -2.76 -7.51
CA VAL A 44 0.75 -1.83 -6.38
C VAL A 44 0.76 -0.38 -6.86
N ASP A 45 1.65 -0.03 -7.79
CA ASP A 45 1.74 1.34 -8.33
C ASP A 45 0.43 1.77 -8.99
N LEU A 46 -0.18 0.88 -9.79
CA LEU A 46 -1.49 1.14 -10.43
C LEU A 46 -2.60 1.32 -9.39
N SER A 47 -2.62 0.50 -8.34
CA SER A 47 -3.60 0.59 -7.26
C SER A 47 -3.44 1.89 -6.47
N MET A 48 -2.22 2.26 -6.07
CA MET A 48 -1.94 3.52 -5.37
C MET A 48 -2.39 4.72 -6.20
N HIS A 49 -2.09 4.71 -7.50
CA HIS A 49 -2.55 5.77 -8.41
C HIS A 49 -4.08 5.92 -8.43
N SER A 50 -4.80 4.80 -8.36
CA SER A 50 -6.26 4.81 -8.30
C SER A 50 -6.81 5.27 -6.96
N LEU A 51 -6.12 4.99 -5.85
CA LEU A 51 -6.48 5.50 -4.52
C LEU A 51 -6.32 7.03 -4.49
N ASP A 52 -5.19 7.54 -5.00
CA ASP A 52 -4.88 8.98 -5.01
C ASP A 52 -5.87 9.78 -5.89
N LYS A 53 -6.19 9.27 -7.08
CA LYS A 53 -7.04 9.98 -8.04
C LYS A 53 -8.54 9.77 -7.81
N GLY A 54 -8.94 8.63 -7.23
CA GLY A 54 -10.32 8.25 -6.98
C GLY A 54 -11.26 8.31 -8.20
N LYS A 55 -12.52 7.96 -8.00
CA LYS A 55 -13.63 8.48 -8.84
C LYS A 55 -14.16 9.75 -8.16
N PRO A 56 -14.73 10.72 -8.88
CA PRO A 56 -15.23 11.96 -8.27
C PRO A 56 -16.26 11.73 -7.14
N SER A 57 -16.92 10.57 -7.10
CA SER A 57 -17.91 10.20 -6.09
C SER A 57 -17.36 9.38 -4.90
N SER A 58 -16.13 8.89 -4.95
CA SER A 58 -15.49 8.15 -3.86
C SER A 58 -13.98 8.10 -4.09
N ARG A 59 -13.21 8.68 -3.16
CA ARG A 59 -11.79 8.41 -3.01
C ARG A 59 -11.66 7.20 -2.07
N PRO A 60 -11.32 6.00 -2.59
CA PRO A 60 -11.03 4.87 -1.73
C PRO A 60 -9.81 5.20 -0.87
N ASN A 61 -9.94 5.02 0.45
CA ASN A 61 -8.89 5.33 1.43
C ASN A 61 -8.43 4.06 2.13
N LEU A 62 -7.16 3.99 2.53
CA LEU A 62 -6.65 2.97 3.43
C LEU A 62 -6.70 3.48 4.86
N GLN A 63 -7.13 2.64 5.80
CA GLN A 63 -7.09 2.95 7.23
C GLN A 63 -5.86 2.31 7.88
N VAL A 64 -5.05 3.14 8.54
CA VAL A 64 -3.91 2.72 9.36
C VAL A 64 -4.19 3.10 10.82
N THR A 65 -4.06 2.13 11.72
CA THR A 65 -4.16 2.34 13.16
C THR A 65 -2.78 2.20 13.77
N THR A 66 -2.33 3.21 14.51
CA THR A 66 -0.98 3.24 15.06
C THR A 66 -0.97 3.89 16.45
N SER A 67 0.01 3.51 17.29
CA SER A 67 0.26 4.20 18.55
C SER A 67 0.96 5.54 18.30
N LEU A 68 0.89 6.46 19.27
CA LEU A 68 1.61 7.73 19.16
C LEU A 68 3.13 7.51 19.15
N GLU A 69 3.60 6.54 19.92
CA GLU A 69 5.00 6.13 20.02
C GLU A 69 5.53 5.61 18.68
N THR A 70 4.72 4.81 17.96
CA THR A 70 5.04 4.30 16.63
C THR A 70 5.10 5.43 15.61
N LEU A 71 4.14 6.37 15.66
CA LEU A 71 4.12 7.54 14.79
C LEU A 71 5.34 8.46 15.01
N LEU A 72 5.81 8.58 16.26
CA LEU A 72 7.03 9.32 16.62
C LEU A 72 8.33 8.55 16.33
N GLY A 73 8.25 7.29 15.93
CA GLY A 73 9.43 6.46 15.64
C GLY A 73 10.26 6.11 16.88
N LEU A 74 9.64 6.02 18.06
CA LEU A 74 10.35 5.71 19.30
C LEU A 74 10.86 4.27 19.32
N ALA A 75 12.03 4.07 19.93
CA ALA A 75 12.60 2.74 20.11
C ALA A 75 11.70 1.88 21.01
N GLY A 76 11.40 0.65 20.57
CA GLY A 76 10.51 -0.27 21.29
C GLY A 76 9.01 -0.05 21.06
N ALA A 77 8.63 0.94 20.24
CA ALA A 77 7.24 1.13 19.85
C ALA A 77 6.67 -0.08 19.09
N PRO A 78 5.37 -0.39 19.25
CA PRO A 78 4.73 -1.48 18.52
C PRO A 78 4.65 -1.20 17.01
N ALA A 79 4.38 -2.23 16.21
CA ALA A 79 4.05 -2.05 14.79
C ALA A 79 2.66 -1.41 14.63
N ALA A 80 2.40 -0.78 13.48
CA ALA A 80 1.08 -0.26 13.14
C ALA A 80 0.25 -1.31 12.40
N GLU A 81 -1.06 -1.24 12.57
CA GLU A 81 -2.02 -2.12 11.93
C GLU A 81 -2.64 -1.45 10.70
N MET A 82 -2.92 -2.24 9.67
CA MET A 82 -3.59 -1.79 8.46
C MET A 82 -4.47 -2.92 7.93
N GLU A 83 -5.65 -2.57 7.41
CA GLU A 83 -6.57 -3.57 6.86
C GLU A 83 -5.92 -4.35 5.70
N PHE A 84 -6.16 -5.66 5.65
CA PHE A 84 -5.64 -6.59 4.63
C PHE A 84 -4.10 -6.73 4.58
N SER A 85 -3.38 -6.26 5.59
CA SER A 85 -1.92 -6.40 5.68
C SER A 85 -1.48 -7.03 7.00
N LEU A 86 -0.25 -7.56 6.98
CA LEU A 86 0.49 -7.75 8.23
C LEU A 86 0.88 -6.39 8.82
N PRO A 87 1.22 -6.34 10.12
CA PRO A 87 1.65 -5.11 10.77
C PRO A 87 2.79 -4.43 10.01
N ILE A 88 2.73 -3.11 9.91
CA ILE A 88 3.66 -2.27 9.16
C ILE A 88 4.60 -1.50 10.09
N SER A 89 5.81 -1.22 9.59
CA SER A 89 6.83 -0.50 10.36
C SER A 89 6.51 0.98 10.54
N ALA A 90 7.10 1.62 11.56
CA ALA A 90 7.05 3.08 11.75
C ALA A 90 7.48 3.85 10.49
N LYS A 91 8.46 3.36 9.73
CA LYS A 91 8.90 4.02 8.49
C LYS A 91 7.84 3.96 7.37
N ALA A 92 7.04 2.90 7.34
CA ALA A 92 5.90 2.81 6.42
C ALA A 92 4.80 3.80 6.83
N VAL A 93 4.50 3.90 8.13
CA VAL A 93 3.56 4.88 8.69
C VAL A 93 4.00 6.31 8.37
N GLU A 94 5.28 6.65 8.57
CA GLU A 94 5.83 7.98 8.25
C GLU A 94 5.58 8.37 6.79
N ARG A 95 5.77 7.44 5.86
CA ARG A 95 5.51 7.68 4.43
C ARG A 95 4.02 7.91 4.14
N LEU A 96 3.14 7.15 4.78
CA LEU A 96 1.69 7.30 4.62
C LEU A 96 1.19 8.60 5.27
N ALA A 97 1.83 9.03 6.36
CA ALA A 97 1.50 10.27 7.06
C ALA A 97 1.81 11.53 6.24
N CYS A 98 2.57 11.44 5.15
CA CYS A 98 2.85 12.57 4.26
C CYS A 98 1.61 13.07 3.49
N ASP A 99 0.62 12.21 3.25
CA ASP A 99 -0.60 12.53 2.49
C ASP A 99 -1.81 11.79 3.06
N CYS A 100 -2.18 12.10 4.31
CA CYS A 100 -3.35 11.53 4.95
C CYS A 100 -4.12 12.54 5.80
N SER A 101 -5.35 12.20 6.17
CA SER A 101 -6.05 12.82 7.28
C SER A 101 -5.77 12.04 8.57
N VAL A 102 -5.37 12.75 9.63
CA VAL A 102 -5.08 12.14 10.93
C VAL A 102 -6.24 12.37 11.88
N THR A 103 -6.79 11.28 12.42
CA THR A 103 -7.79 11.31 13.50
C THR A 103 -7.16 10.75 14.77
N ARG A 104 -7.07 11.58 15.82
CA ARG A 104 -6.55 11.15 17.12
C ARG A 104 -7.64 10.45 17.92
N ILE A 105 -7.36 9.22 18.37
CA ILE A 105 -8.21 8.47 19.30
C ILE A 105 -7.54 8.51 20.67
N LEU A 106 -8.27 8.94 21.70
CA LEU A 106 -7.81 8.94 23.09
C LEU A 106 -8.54 7.80 23.82
N LEU A 107 -7.77 6.83 24.31
CA LEU A 107 -8.29 5.73 25.13
C LEU A 107 -8.10 6.12 26.61
N GLY A 108 -9.15 5.95 27.41
CA GLY A 108 -9.10 6.20 28.86
C GLY A 108 -8.47 5.04 29.62
N SER A 109 -8.21 5.21 30.92
CA SER A 109 -7.66 4.17 31.80
C SER A 109 -8.58 2.96 31.99
N ASP A 110 -9.87 3.10 31.62
CA ASP A 110 -10.90 2.08 31.77
C ASP A 110 -11.23 1.37 30.43
N SER A 111 -10.34 1.48 29.43
CA SER A 111 -10.46 0.88 28.10
C SER A 111 -9.38 -0.19 27.85
#